data_AF-A0A958DE31-F1
#
_entry.id   AF-A0A958DE31-F1
#
_cell.length_a   1.000
_cell.length_b   1.000
_cell.length_c   1.000
_cell.angle_alpha   90.00
_cell.angle_beta   90.00
_cell.angle_gamma   90.00
#
_symmetry.space_group_name_H-M   'P 1'
#
loop_
_entity.id
_entity.type
_entity.pdbx_description
1 polymer ?
#
loop_
_entity_poly.entity_id
_entity_poly.type
_entity_poly.pdbx_seq_one_letter_code
_entity_poly.pdbx_strand_id
1 'polypeptide(L)' 'MATINKSLIQRFFEEIYNQGDLHVADELVATTYRNHNPAPGEAPGREGLKAFVAYLRRAFDNLHIT' A
#
# COMPACT_ATOMS: atom_id res chain seq x y z
N MET A 1 16.15 -12.59 -10.40
CA MET A 1 15.91 -11.30 -9.71
C MET A 1 14.50 -10.76 -9.94
N ALA A 2 13.95 -10.71 -11.17
CA ALA A 2 12.60 -10.17 -11.43
C ALA A 2 11.44 -10.91 -10.72
N THR A 3 11.55 -12.21 -10.45
CA THR A 3 10.48 -13.00 -9.83
C THR A 3 10.19 -12.58 -8.39
N ILE A 4 11.23 -12.25 -7.62
CA ILE A 4 11.10 -11.83 -6.22
C ILE A 4 10.37 -10.49 -6.14
N ASN A 5 10.74 -9.51 -6.98
CA ASN A 5 10.07 -8.21 -7.02
C ASN A 5 8.58 -8.35 -7.41
N LYS A 6 8.27 -9.27 -8.34
CA LYS A 6 6.88 -9.58 -8.72
C LYS A 6 6.09 -10.19 -7.56
N SER A 7 6.68 -11.13 -6.82
CA SER A 7 6.03 -11.72 -5.65
C SER A 7 5.81 -10.69 -4.54
N LEU A 8 6.77 -9.79 -4.31
CA LEU A 8 6.64 -8.71 -3.32
C LEU A 8 5.51 -7.74 -3.68
N ILE A 9 5.39 -7.33 -4.95
CA ILE A 9 4.32 -6.41 -5.34
C ILE A 9 2.93 -7.08 -5.35
N GLN A 10 2.85 -8.37 -5.68
CA GLN A 10 1.61 -9.14 -5.54
C GLN A 10 1.15 -9.17 -4.08
N ARG A 11 2.08 -9.48 -3.17
CA ARG A 11 1.82 -9.49 -1.73
C ARG A 11 1.43 -8.10 -1.21
N PHE A 12 2.08 -7.05 -1.71
CA PHE A 12 1.75 -5.66 -1.39
C PHE A 12 0.29 -5.32 -1.73
N PHE A 13 -0.19 -5.62 -2.94
CA PHE A 13 -1.59 -5.33 -3.30
C PHE A 13 -2.58 -6.23 -2.55
N GLU A 14 -2.28 -7.52 -2.43
CA GLU A 14 -3.19 -8.47 -1.80
C GLU A 14 -3.36 -8.20 -0.29
N GLU A 15 -2.25 -8.11 0.45
CA GLU A 15 -2.33 -7.98 1.91
C GLU A 15 -2.65 -6.53 2.34
N ILE A 16 -1.99 -5.53 1.72
CA ILE A 16 -2.16 -4.14 2.15
C ILE A 16 -3.45 -3.54 1.58
N TYR A 17 -3.68 -3.63 0.26
CA TYR A 17 -4.85 -2.98 -0.37
C TYR A 17 -6.13 -3.82 -0.27
N ASN A 18 -6.07 -5.10 -0.64
CA ASN A 18 -7.28 -5.94 -0.76
C ASN A 18 -7.77 -6.46 0.59
N GLN A 19 -6.87 -6.86 1.49
CA GLN A 19 -7.23 -7.32 2.83
C GLN A 19 -7.26 -6.16 3.85
N GLY A 20 -6.47 -5.10 3.61
CA GLY A 20 -6.39 -3.96 4.53
C GLY A 20 -5.47 -4.19 5.72
N ASP A 21 -4.57 -5.17 5.66
CA ASP A 21 -3.60 -5.42 6.72
C ASP A 21 -2.44 -4.43 6.62
N LEU A 22 -2.58 -3.31 7.34
CA LEU A 22 -1.59 -2.25 7.33
C LEU A 22 -0.28 -2.62 8.04
N HIS A 23 -0.25 -3.66 8.87
CA HIS A 23 0.99 -4.09 9.54
C HIS A 23 1.99 -4.69 8.54
N VAL A 24 1.49 -5.30 7.46
CA VAL A 24 2.34 -5.83 6.39
C VAL A 24 3.17 -4.73 5.71
N ALA A 25 2.69 -3.49 5.70
CA ALA A 25 3.47 -2.36 5.21
C ALA A 25 4.77 -2.18 6.02
N ASP A 26 4.78 -2.51 7.32
CA ASP A 26 5.98 -2.40 8.15
C ASP A 26 7.11 -3.36 7.73
N GLU A 27 6.75 -4.48 7.10
CA GLU A 27 7.66 -5.48 6.55
C GLU A 27 8.09 -5.17 5.12
N LEU A 28 7.14 -4.75 4.27
CA LEU A 28 7.36 -4.65 2.82
C LEU A 28 7.81 -3.27 2.35
N VAL A 29 7.52 -2.22 3.12
CA VAL A 29 7.68 -0.83 2.69
C VAL A 29 8.73 -0.14 3.55
N ALA A 30 9.75 0.44 2.91
CA ALA A 30 10.75 1.22 3.63
C ALA A 30 10.09 2.43 4.32
N THR A 31 10.56 2.79 5.52
CA THR A 31 10.07 3.98 6.24
C THR A 31 10.22 5.27 5.41
N THR A 32 11.26 5.34 4.57
CA THR A 32 11.56 6.43 3.65
C THR A 32 10.87 6.31 2.28
N TYR A 33 9.86 5.44 2.16
CA TYR A 33 9.09 5.27 0.92
C TYR A 33 8.62 6.60 0.34
N ARG A 34 8.77 6.74 -0.97
CA ARG A 34 8.32 7.90 -1.72
C ARG A 34 7.35 7.46 -2.80
N ASN A 35 6.08 7.85 -2.64
CA ASN A 35 5.12 7.82 -3.72
C ASN A 35 5.45 8.96 -4.70
N HIS A 36 5.65 8.62 -5.98
CA HIS A 36 5.93 9.59 -7.04
C HIS A 36 4.66 10.18 -7.67
N ASN A 37 3.50 9.61 -7.35
CA ASN A 37 2.19 10.10 -7.78
C ASN A 37 1.21 10.12 -6.58
N PRO A 38 1.49 10.95 -5.55
CA PRO A 38 0.64 11.04 -4.37
C PRO A 38 -0.70 11.67 -4.69
N ALA A 39 -1.75 11.25 -4.00
CA ALA A 39 -3.02 11.97 -4.01
C ALA A 39 -2.87 13.38 -3.38
N PRO A 40 -3.73 14.35 -3.71
CA PRO A 40 -3.71 15.66 -3.04
C PRO A 40 -3.81 15.51 -1.52
N GLY A 41 -2.80 16.01 -0.80
CA GLY A 41 -2.73 15.94 0.67
C GLY A 41 -2.22 14.62 1.25
N GLU A 42 -1.81 13.65 0.43
CA GLU A 42 -1.18 12.41 0.91
C GLU A 42 0.16 12.74 1.60
N ALA A 43 0.32 12.25 2.83
CA ALA A 43 1.57 12.41 3.58
C ALA A 43 2.70 11.56 2.94
N PRO A 44 3.98 11.97 3.05
CA PRO A 44 5.09 11.16 2.56
C PRO A 44 5.34 9.92 3.45
N GLY A 45 6.16 8.99 2.95
CA GLY A 45 6.61 7.84 3.75
C GLY A 45 5.60 6.71 3.83
N ARG A 46 6.01 5.64 4.52
CA ARG A 46 5.17 4.46 4.76
C ARG A 46 3.88 4.79 5.50
N GLU A 47 3.93 5.70 6.47
CA GLU A 47 2.74 6.06 7.25
C GLU A 47 1.70 6.82 6.40
N GLY A 48 2.16 7.62 5.43
CA GLY A 48 1.28 8.23 4.44
C GLY A 48 0.59 7.21 3.55
N LEU A 49 1.31 6.18 3.08
CA LEU A 49 0.74 5.05 2.35
C LEU A 49 -0.35 4.34 3.19
N LYS A 50 -0.06 4.01 4.46
CA LYS A 50 -1.03 3.35 5.35
C LYS A 50 -2.30 4.18 5.51
N ALA A 51 -2.15 5.49 5.74
CA ALA A 51 -3.29 6.41 5.86
C ALA A 51 -4.11 6.48 4.56
N PHE A 52 -3.45 6.50 3.41
CA PHE A 52 -4.11 6.50 2.10
C PHE A 52 -4.88 5.21 1.82
N VAL A 53 -4.29 4.05 2.12
CA VAL A 53 -4.97 2.75 1.98
C VAL A 53 -6.19 2.66 2.90
N ALA A 54 -6.05 3.10 4.16
CA ALA A 54 -7.18 3.16 5.09
C ALA A 54 -8.30 4.08 4.59
N TYR A 55 -7.95 5.21 3.97
CA TYR A 55 -8.90 6.09 3.32
C TYR A 55 -9.62 5.40 2.15
N LEU A 56 -8.89 4.75 1.24
CA LEU A 56 -9.48 4.06 0.10
C LEU A 56 -10.46 2.96 0.52
N ARG A 57 -10.10 2.14 1.52
CA ARG A 57 -11.00 1.08 2.03
C ARG A 57 -12.25 1.62 2.72
N ARG A 58 -12.22 2.85 3.24
CA ARG A 58 -13.41 3.54 3.76
C ARG A 58 -14.26 4.15 2.65
N ALA A 59 -13.64 4.56 1.55
CA ALA A 59 -14.31 5.19 0.41
C ALA A 59 -14.97 4.17 -0.53
N PHE A 60 -14.45 2.94 -0.57
CA PHE A 60 -14.91 1.87 -1.46
C PHE A 60 -15.23 0.60 -0.66
N ASP A 61 -16.51 0.27 -0.53
CA ASP A 61 -17.00 -0.87 0.27
C ASP A 61 -16.45 -2.23 -0.20
N ASN A 62 -16.10 -2.37 -1.48
CA ASN A 62 -15.55 -3.60 -2.05
C ASN A 62 -14.25 -3.32 -2.83
N LEU A 63 -13.32 -2.60 -2.21
CA LEU A 63 -12.01 -2.34 -2.81
C LEU A 63 -11.27 -3.66 -3.11
N HIS A 64 -10.99 -3.91 -4.38
CA HIS A 64 -10.19 -5.05 -4.83
C HIS A 64 -9.37 -4.68 -6.08
N ILE A 65 -8.08 -4.94 -6.05
CA ILE A 65 -7.10 -4.68 -7.10
C ILE A 65 -6.60 -6.01 -7.65
N THR A 66 -6.64 -6.17 -8.98
CA THR A 66 -6.25 -7.38 -9.74
C THR A 66 -5.08 -7.14 -10.68
#